data_AF-A0A9C7QEV3-F1
#
_entry.id   AF-A0A9C7QEV3-F1
#
_cell.length_a   1.000
_cell.length_b   1.000
_cell.length_c   1.000
_cell.angle_alpha   90.00
_cell.angle_beta   90.00
_cell.angle_gamma   90.00
#
_symmetry.space_group_name_H-M   'P 1'
#
loop_
_entity.id
_entity.type
_entity.pdbx_description
1 polymer ?
#
loop_
_entity_poly.entity_id
_entity_poly.type
_entity_poly.pdbx_seq_one_letter_code
_entity_poly.pdbx_strand_id
1 'polypeptide(L)'
;MTNKYDISELYDYISSMQGTYVLCFDTCHLMEINDTLGREAGDRVILECLHRIDRECADGMLMFRIGGDEFAMLTGLSDRAAAEALARRVLSHNGEPVVHNGSEIPVSMRAGAVLLKPGKLSYSELFTELVSAPADIPGEVRF
;
A
#
# COMPACT_ATOMS: atom_id res chain seq x y z
N MET A 1 -15.90 2.72 11.39
CA MET A 1 -16.76 1.51 11.32
C MET A 1 -15.90 0.39 10.81
N THR A 2 -15.91 -0.79 11.44
CA THR A 2 -15.14 -1.94 10.92
C THR A 2 -16.02 -2.64 9.90
N ASN A 3 -15.69 -2.51 8.61
CA ASN A 3 -16.36 -3.30 7.58
C ASN A 3 -15.98 -4.77 7.80
N LYS A 4 -16.98 -5.59 8.11
CA LYS A 4 -16.85 -7.05 8.17
C LYS A 4 -17.44 -7.59 6.87
N TYR A 5 -16.63 -8.34 6.14
CA TYR A 5 -17.07 -9.02 4.93
C TYR A 5 -17.11 -10.52 5.21
N ASP A 6 -18.15 -11.19 4.73
CA ASP A 6 -18.03 -12.62 4.50
C ASP A 6 -16.93 -12.86 3.44
N ILE A 7 -16.14 -13.92 3.59
CA ILE A 7 -15.00 -14.14 2.70
C ILE A 7 -15.42 -14.41 1.25
N SER A 8 -16.59 -15.03 1.04
CA SER A 8 -17.15 -15.23 -0.29
C SER A 8 -17.66 -13.91 -0.85
N GLU A 9 -18.34 -13.08 -0.05
CA GLU A 9 -18.75 -11.74 -0.48
C GLU A 9 -17.55 -10.85 -0.85
N LEU A 10 -16.47 -10.91 -0.08
CA LEU A 10 -15.24 -10.19 -0.38
C LEU A 10 -14.63 -10.70 -1.69
N TYR A 11 -14.58 -12.01 -1.89
CA TYR A 11 -14.07 -12.61 -3.12
C TYR A 11 -14.89 -12.18 -4.35
N ASP A 12 -16.22 -12.20 -4.25
CA ASP A 12 -17.12 -11.78 -5.31
C ASP A 12 -16.97 -10.27 -5.59
N TYR A 13 -16.82 -9.46 -4.54
CA TYR A 13 -16.55 -8.03 -4.67
C TYR A 13 -15.25 -7.78 -5.42
N ILE A 14 -14.13 -8.38 -4.99
CA ILE A 14 -12.83 -8.26 -5.68
C ILE A 14 -12.95 -8.71 -7.13
N SER A 15 -13.65 -9.84 -7.37
CA SER A 15 -13.87 -10.38 -8.71
C SER A 15 -14.70 -9.44 -9.60
N SER A 16 -15.62 -8.67 -9.01
CA SER A 16 -16.42 -7.68 -9.74
C SER A 16 -15.64 -6.44 -10.16
N MET A 17 -14.48 -6.19 -9.55
CA MET A 17 -13.62 -5.02 -9.79
C MET A 17 -12.62 -5.23 -10.94
N GLN A 18 -12.79 -6.27 -11.76
CA GLN A 18 -11.95 -6.51 -12.94
C GLN A 18 -11.94 -5.30 -13.88
N GLY A 19 -10.79 -5.05 -14.52
CA GLY A 19 -10.59 -3.87 -15.36
C GLY A 19 -10.25 -2.60 -14.58
N THR A 20 -10.04 -2.70 -13.27
CA THR A 20 -9.58 -1.59 -12.42
C THR A 20 -8.19 -1.85 -11.85
N TYR A 21 -7.53 -0.81 -11.33
CA TYR A 21 -6.19 -0.89 -10.77
C TYR A 21 -6.21 -1.20 -9.27
N VAL A 22 -5.27 -2.04 -8.86
CA VAL A 22 -4.90 -2.25 -7.46
C VAL A 22 -3.58 -1.53 -7.22
N LEU A 23 -3.51 -0.68 -6.20
CA LEU A 23 -2.25 -0.09 -5.75
C LEU A 23 -1.68 -0.95 -4.65
N CYS A 24 -0.41 -1.32 -4.75
CA CYS A 24 0.32 -2.05 -3.73
C CYS A 24 1.38 -1.14 -3.12
N PHE A 25 1.58 -1.23 -1.81
CA PHE A 25 2.54 -0.42 -1.07
C PHE A 25 3.44 -1.31 -0.21
N ASP A 26 4.68 -0.89 -0.04
CA ASP A 26 5.70 -1.56 0.77
C ASP A 26 6.51 -0.54 1.55
N THR A 27 6.87 -0.87 2.78
CA THR A 27 7.56 0.05 3.69
C THR A 27 9.08 0.00 3.47
N CYS A 28 9.70 1.15 3.22
CA CYS A 28 11.16 1.20 3.06
C CYS A 28 11.89 1.06 4.41
N HIS A 29 13.05 0.40 4.41
CA HIS A 29 13.98 0.29 5.55
C HIS A 29 13.43 -0.30 6.85
N LEU A 30 12.29 -1.00 6.81
CA LEU A 30 11.66 -1.48 8.04
C LEU A 30 12.57 -2.43 8.86
N MET A 31 13.33 -3.30 8.19
CA MET A 31 14.30 -4.18 8.86
C MET A 31 15.39 -3.38 9.59
N GLU A 32 15.98 -2.37 8.92
CA GLU A 32 17.00 -1.51 9.52
C GLU A 32 16.46 -0.74 10.73
N ILE A 33 15.22 -0.24 10.65
CA ILE A 33 14.53 0.43 11.75
C ILE A 33 14.31 -0.53 12.92
N ASN A 34 13.83 -1.75 12.65
CA ASN A 34 13.61 -2.77 13.67
C ASN A 34 14.91 -3.15 14.39
N ASP A 35 15.99 -3.31 13.63
CA ASP A 35 17.29 -3.71 14.17
C ASP A 35 17.96 -2.59 14.97
N THR A 36 17.72 -1.33 14.59
CA THR A 36 18.37 -0.16 15.22
C THR A 36 17.56 0.42 16.39
N LEU A 37 16.24 0.50 16.24
CA LEU A 37 15.34 1.21 17.16
C LEU A 37 14.33 0.27 17.84
N GLY A 38 14.32 -1.01 17.47
CA GLY A 38 13.44 -2.03 18.04
C GLY A 38 12.12 -2.19 17.29
N ARG A 39 11.46 -3.33 17.51
CA ARG A 39 10.21 -3.70 16.81
C ARG A 39 9.06 -2.74 17.06
N GLU A 40 8.98 -2.14 18.25
CA GLU A 40 7.95 -1.13 18.55
C GLU A 40 8.09 0.12 17.67
N ALA A 41 9.32 0.48 17.29
CA ALA A 41 9.58 1.56 16.34
C ALA A 41 9.09 1.19 14.93
N GLY A 42 9.36 -0.04 14.49
CA GLY A 42 8.83 -0.54 13.21
C GLY A 42 7.30 -0.63 13.18
N ASP A 43 6.67 -1.06 14.27
CA ASP A 43 5.21 -1.07 14.39
C ASP A 43 4.63 0.35 14.27
N ARG A 44 5.30 1.36 14.82
CA ARG A 44 4.92 2.77 14.65
C ARG A 44 5.00 3.23 13.19
N VAL A 45 6.04 2.82 12.48
CA VAL A 45 6.21 3.12 11.06
C VAL A 45 5.11 2.45 10.24
N ILE A 46 4.82 1.16 10.48
CA ILE A 46 3.73 0.42 9.82
C ILE A 46 2.37 1.11 10.05
N LEU A 47 2.09 1.55 11.28
CA LEU A 47 0.85 2.25 11.59
C LEU A 47 0.75 3.59 10.85
N GLU A 48 1.86 4.30 10.69
CA GLU A 48 1.87 5.54 9.93
C GLU A 48 1.69 5.30 8.43
N CYS A 49 2.33 4.27 7.86
CA CYS A 49 2.06 3.83 6.48
C CYS A 49 0.57 3.57 6.28
N LEU A 50 -0.05 2.81 7.20
CA LEU A 50 -1.49 2.53 7.18
C LEU A 50 -2.32 3.83 7.19
N HIS A 51 -2.02 4.79 8.08
CA HIS A 51 -2.75 6.05 8.14
C HIS A 51 -2.62 6.89 6.87
N ARG A 52 -1.44 6.90 6.23
CA ARG A 52 -1.21 7.65 4.99
C ARG A 52 -1.97 7.05 3.82
N ILE A 53 -2.02 5.73 3.73
CA ILE A 53 -2.80 5.03 2.72
C ILE A 53 -4.31 5.23 2.97
N ASP A 54 -4.75 5.10 4.23
CA ASP A 54 -6.16 5.22 4.61
C ASP A 54 -6.75 6.61 4.36
N ARG A 55 -5.95 7.69 4.54
CA ARG A 55 -6.39 9.07 4.21
C ARG A 55 -6.80 9.25 2.75
N GLU A 56 -6.20 8.48 1.85
CA GLU A 56 -6.49 8.53 0.41
C GLU A 56 -7.52 7.46 -0.02
N CYS A 57 -7.92 6.58 0.91
CA CYS A 57 -8.91 5.54 0.69
C CYS A 57 -10.32 6.14 0.77
N ALA A 58 -10.90 6.45 -0.38
CA ALA A 58 -12.25 7.01 -0.48
C ALA A 58 -13.35 5.94 -0.32
N ASP A 59 -14.60 6.39 -0.17
CA ASP A 59 -15.77 5.49 -0.14
C ASP A 59 -15.82 4.58 -1.38
N GLY A 60 -15.96 3.27 -1.15
CA GLY A 60 -15.95 2.24 -2.20
C GLY A 60 -14.57 1.67 -2.52
N MET A 61 -13.49 2.26 -2.01
CA MET A 61 -12.16 1.63 -2.03
C MET A 61 -12.00 0.69 -0.84
N LEU A 62 -11.17 -0.34 -1.00
CA LEU A 62 -10.82 -1.26 0.09
C LEU A 62 -9.32 -1.34 0.23
N MET A 63 -8.84 -1.17 1.46
CA MET A 63 -7.44 -1.35 1.83
C MET A 63 -7.26 -2.66 2.60
N PHE A 64 -6.20 -3.38 2.30
CA PHE A 64 -5.80 -4.62 2.95
C PHE A 64 -4.34 -4.52 3.37
N ARG A 65 -4.03 -5.00 4.58
CA ARG A 65 -2.66 -5.40 4.93
C ARG A 65 -2.50 -6.86 4.55
N ILE A 66 -1.61 -7.13 3.60
CA ILE A 66 -1.48 -8.45 2.96
C ILE A 66 -0.19 -9.16 3.31
N GLY A 67 0.76 -8.45 3.91
CA GLY A 67 2.02 -8.97 4.42
C GLY A 67 2.42 -8.33 5.75
N GLY A 68 3.70 -8.48 6.12
CA GLY A 68 4.25 -7.85 7.32
C GLY A 68 4.16 -6.33 7.23
N ASP A 69 4.64 -5.76 6.15
CA ASP A 69 4.78 -4.32 5.90
C ASP A 69 4.23 -3.87 4.55
N GLU A 70 3.43 -4.77 3.97
CA GLU A 70 2.86 -4.65 2.64
C GLU A 70 1.34 -4.45 2.70
N PHE A 71 0.87 -3.59 1.81
CA PHE A 71 -0.53 -3.18 1.73
C PHE A 71 -1.02 -3.21 0.29
N ALA A 72 -2.32 -3.42 0.10
CA ALA A 72 -2.98 -3.25 -1.19
C ALA A 72 -4.26 -2.41 -1.05
N MET A 73 -4.54 -1.58 -2.04
CA MET A 73 -5.74 -0.78 -2.16
C MET A 73 -6.45 -1.13 -3.47
N LEU A 74 -7.67 -1.63 -3.38
CA LEU A 74 -8.59 -1.76 -4.51
C LEU A 74 -9.20 -0.39 -4.79
N THR A 75 -8.81 0.21 -5.91
CA THR A 75 -9.14 1.62 -6.20
C THR A 75 -10.47 1.80 -6.91
N GLY A 76 -10.93 0.78 -7.66
CA GLY A 76 -12.07 0.94 -8.58
C GLY A 76 -11.78 1.85 -9.78
N LEU A 77 -10.54 2.31 -9.95
CA LEU A 77 -10.15 3.17 -11.06
C LEU A 77 -9.74 2.32 -12.26
N SER A 78 -10.38 2.51 -13.41
CA SER A 78 -9.98 1.89 -14.67
C SER A 78 -8.94 2.71 -15.45
N ASP A 79 -8.75 3.98 -15.07
CA ASP A 79 -7.79 4.87 -15.71
C ASP A 79 -6.42 4.82 -15.02
N ARG A 80 -5.38 4.60 -15.83
CA ARG A 80 -3.99 4.52 -15.36
C ARG A 80 -3.53 5.81 -14.69
N ALA A 81 -3.83 6.96 -15.29
CA ALA A 81 -3.38 8.25 -14.78
C ALA A 81 -4.05 8.60 -13.44
N ALA A 82 -5.33 8.26 -13.28
CA ALA A 82 -6.05 8.40 -12.02
C ALA A 82 -5.45 7.51 -10.92
N ALA A 83 -5.14 6.24 -11.22
CA ALA A 83 -4.47 5.34 -10.29
C ALA A 83 -3.06 5.85 -9.91
N GLU A 84 -2.29 6.37 -10.87
CA GLU A 84 -0.99 6.98 -10.62
C GLU A 84 -1.11 8.19 -9.70
N ALA A 85 -2.06 9.08 -9.98
CA ALA A 85 -2.28 10.28 -9.19
C ALA A 85 -2.66 9.93 -7.74
N LEU A 86 -3.48 8.90 -7.53
CA LEU A 86 -3.83 8.40 -6.20
C LEU A 86 -2.60 7.87 -5.44
N ALA A 87 -1.79 7.03 -6.08
CA ALA A 87 -0.55 6.53 -5.48
C ALA A 87 0.42 7.67 -5.13
N ARG A 88 0.59 8.66 -6.02
CA ARG A 88 1.45 9.82 -5.78
C ARG A 88 0.99 10.69 -4.61
N ARG A 89 -0.32 10.78 -4.34
CA ARG A 89 -0.82 11.50 -3.15
C ARG A 89 -0.37 10.81 -1.87
N VAL A 90 -0.52 9.47 -1.78
CA VAL A 90 0.00 8.69 -0.65
C VAL A 90 1.51 8.90 -0.48
N LEU A 91 2.27 8.79 -1.58
CA LEU A 91 3.73 8.92 -1.55
C LEU A 91 4.23 10.35 -1.33
N SER A 92 3.38 11.38 -1.47
CA SER A 92 3.78 12.78 -1.26
C SER A 92 4.21 13.08 0.17
N HIS A 93 3.82 12.23 1.11
CA HIS A 93 4.20 12.29 2.52
C HIS A 93 5.51 11.56 2.84
N ASN A 94 6.16 10.92 1.86
CA ASN A 94 7.43 10.22 2.09
C ASN A 94 8.48 11.18 2.69
N GLY A 95 9.20 10.68 3.70
CA GLY A 95 10.17 11.46 4.45
C GLY A 95 9.60 12.22 5.65
N GLU A 96 8.28 12.45 5.72
CA GLU A 96 7.65 12.98 6.93
C GLU A 96 7.87 11.98 8.09
N PRO A 97 8.41 12.41 9.25
CA PRO A 97 8.80 11.48 10.29
C PRO A 97 7.67 11.15 11.25
N VAL A 98 7.81 10.00 11.92
CA VAL A 98 7.12 9.72 13.19
C VAL A 98 8.10 9.80 14.34
N VAL A 99 7.61 10.24 15.51
CA VAL A 99 8.43 10.28 16.73
C VAL A 99 8.23 9.01 17.55
N HIS A 100 9.31 8.34 17.89
CA HIS A 100 9.33 7.21 18.82
C HIS A 100 10.49 7.35 19.80
N ASN A 101 10.20 7.38 21.10
CA ASN A 101 11.19 7.55 22.17
C ASN A 101 12.15 8.74 21.98
N GLY A 102 11.65 9.84 21.40
CA GLY A 102 12.43 11.06 21.15
C GLY A 102 13.25 11.05 19.86
N SER A 103 13.25 9.93 19.11
CA SER A 103 13.87 9.83 17.79
C SER A 103 12.84 10.12 16.69
N GLU A 104 13.25 10.91 15.69
CA GLU A 104 12.50 11.08 14.45
C GLU A 104 12.86 9.96 13.47
N ILE A 105 11.83 9.24 13.00
CA ILE A 105 11.97 8.13 12.06
C ILE A 105 11.29 8.52 10.76
N PRO A 106 12.06 8.85 9.69
CA PRO A 106 11.48 9.13 8.39
C PRO A 106 10.69 7.93 7.88
N VAL A 107 9.44 8.16 7.47
CA VAL A 107 8.59 7.10 6.91
C VAL A 107 8.52 7.26 5.40
N SER A 108 8.88 6.20 4.68
CA SER A 108 8.84 6.14 3.23
C SER A 108 8.24 4.83 2.76
N MET A 109 7.45 4.90 1.70
CA MET A 109 6.89 3.73 1.02
C MET A 109 7.27 3.71 -0.46
N ARG A 110 7.20 2.53 -1.06
CA ARG A 110 7.13 2.33 -2.52
C ARG A 110 5.72 2.02 -2.94
N ALA A 111 5.39 2.28 -4.20
CA ALA A 111 4.11 1.88 -4.77
C ALA A 111 4.25 1.22 -6.15
N GLY A 112 3.45 0.19 -6.37
CA GLY A 112 3.20 -0.41 -7.68
C GLY A 112 1.69 -0.44 -7.97
N ALA A 113 1.32 -0.44 -9.25
CA ALA A 113 -0.06 -0.45 -9.69
C ALA A 113 -0.29 -1.62 -10.66
N VAL A 114 -1.29 -2.46 -10.38
CA VAL A 114 -1.58 -3.65 -11.19
C VAL A 114 -3.00 -3.57 -11.71
N LEU A 115 -3.18 -3.74 -13.02
CA LEU A 115 -4.52 -3.88 -13.60
C LEU A 115 -5.09 -5.24 -13.24
N LEU A 116 -6.24 -5.25 -12.57
CA LEU A 116 -6.93 -6.48 -12.19
C LEU A 116 -7.54 -7.15 -13.43
N LYS A 117 -6.95 -8.27 -13.84
CA LYS A 117 -7.38 -9.04 -15.01
C LYS A 117 -8.43 -10.08 -14.64
N PRO A 118 -9.29 -10.51 -15.59
CA PRO A 118 -10.16 -11.66 -15.40
C PRO A 118 -9.37 -12.92 -15.07
N GLY A 119 -9.82 -13.68 -14.08
CA GLY A 119 -9.21 -14.94 -13.67
C GLY A 119 -8.89 -14.98 -12.18
N LYS A 120 -7.83 -15.71 -11.83
CA LYS A 120 -7.37 -15.83 -10.44
C LYS A 120 -6.53 -14.61 -10.09
N LEU A 121 -6.82 -13.96 -8.97
CA LEU A 121 -5.92 -13.01 -8.35
C LEU A 121 -5.00 -13.75 -7.38
N SER A 122 -3.71 -13.76 -7.67
CA SER A 122 -2.68 -14.31 -6.78
C SER A 122 -1.88 -13.19 -6.13
N TYR A 123 -1.32 -13.49 -4.96
CA TYR A 123 -0.38 -12.59 -4.30
C TYR A 123 0.76 -12.21 -5.24
N SER A 124 1.37 -13.16 -5.95
CA SER A 124 2.45 -12.89 -6.92
C SER A 124 2.09 -11.88 -8.01
N GLU A 125 0.84 -11.87 -8.48
CA GLU A 125 0.40 -10.92 -9.52
C GLU A 125 0.31 -9.49 -8.98
N LEU A 126 -0.10 -9.31 -7.73
CA LEU A 126 -0.14 -7.98 -7.09
C LEU A 126 1.25 -7.38 -6.89
N PHE A 127 2.26 -8.21 -6.67
CA PHE A 127 3.61 -7.76 -6.30
C PHE A 127 4.60 -7.71 -7.44
N THR A 128 4.25 -8.18 -8.64
CA THR A 128 5.17 -8.16 -9.80
C THR A 128 5.67 -6.74 -10.07
N GLU A 129 4.78 -5.74 -10.01
CA GLU A 129 5.14 -4.34 -10.24
C GLU A 129 5.74 -3.63 -9.03
N LEU A 130 5.53 -4.16 -7.82
CA LEU A 130 6.14 -3.62 -6.61
C LEU A 130 7.62 -4.04 -6.52
N VAL A 131 7.94 -5.27 -6.90
CA VAL A 131 9.32 -5.80 -6.93
C VAL A 131 10.16 -5.11 -8.03
N SER A 132 9.53 -4.61 -9.10
CA SER A 132 10.20 -3.85 -10.16
C SER A 132 10.45 -2.37 -9.80
N ALA A 133 9.87 -1.87 -8.70
CA ALA A 133 10.08 -0.52 -8.21
C ALA A 133 11.44 -0.39 -7.48
N PRO A 134 12.36 0.48 -7.94
CA PRO A 134 13.64 0.69 -7.27
C PRO A 134 13.43 1.08 -5.81
N ALA A 135 14.22 0.48 -4.91
CA ALA A 135 14.23 0.83 -3.48
C ALA A 135 14.53 2.32 -3.22
N ASP A 136 15.30 2.93 -4.13
CA ASP A 136 16.05 4.17 -3.84
C ASP A 136 15.49 5.43 -4.52
N ILE A 137 14.32 5.36 -5.18
CA ILE A 137 13.71 6.53 -5.84
C ILE A 137 12.36 6.87 -5.18
N PRO A 138 12.32 7.86 -4.27
CA PRO A 138 11.08 8.30 -3.64
C PRO A 138 10.06 8.80 -4.67
N GLY A 139 8.80 8.37 -4.55
CA GLY A 139 7.67 8.94 -5.32
C GLY A 139 7.49 8.40 -6.74
N GLU A 140 8.25 7.38 -7.16
CA GLU A 140 8.00 6.68 -8.42
C GLU A 140 6.93 5.59 -8.25
N VAL A 141 5.98 5.52 -9.18
CA VAL A 141 4.93 4.49 -9.23
C VAL A 141 5.18 3.60 -10.44
N ARG A 142 5.27 2.28 -10.24
CA ARG A 142 5.42 1.29 -11.33
C ARG A 142 4.05 0.74 -11.77
N PHE A 143 3.97 0.30 -13.02
CA PHE A 143 2.76 -0.19 -13.69
C PHE A 143 3.08 -1.34 -14.62
#